data_AF-A0A0Q8Q2Q5-F1
#
_entry.id   AF-A0A0Q8Q2Q5-F1
#
_cell.length_a   1.000
_cell.length_b   1.000
_cell.length_c   1.000
_cell.angle_alpha   90.00
_cell.angle_beta   90.00
_cell.angle_gamma   90.00
#
_symmetry.space_group_name_H-M   'P 1'
#
loop_
_entity.id
_entity.type
_entity.pdbx_description
1 polymer ?
#
loop_
_entity_poly.entity_id
_entity_poly.type
_entity_poly.pdbx_seq_one_letter_code
_entity_poly.pdbx_strand_id
1 'polypeptide(L)' 'MARQQISAAPISPWALVAAILLPPLGVFLARGITPAFWLTVVLTVIGWLPGVVLALVLLLIPERIPIR' A
#
# COMPACT_ATOMS: atom_id res chain seq x y z
N MET A 1 -3.38 3.06 -26.10
CA MET A 1 -4.04 3.89 -25.08
C MET A 1 -4.75 3.00 -24.05
N ALA A 2 -4.02 2.14 -23.35
CA ALA A 2 -4.57 1.34 -22.26
C ALA A 2 -4.39 2.13 -20.95
N ARG A 3 -5.15 3.22 -20.81
CA ARG A 3 -5.21 4.02 -19.59
C ARG A 3 -6.29 3.37 -18.72
N GLN A 4 -5.93 3.01 -17.48
CA GLN A 4 -6.85 2.62 -16.39
C GLN A 4 -7.38 1.18 -16.41
N GLN A 5 -6.58 0.24 -15.86
CA GLN A 5 -7.16 -0.97 -15.26
C GLN A 5 -6.45 -1.44 -13.97
N ILE A 6 -5.67 -0.55 -13.35
CA ILE A 6 -5.47 -0.60 -11.90
C ILE A 6 -6.51 0.37 -11.35
N SER A 7 -7.79 -0.03 -11.45
CA SER A 7 -8.83 0.63 -10.69
C SER A 7 -8.38 0.54 -9.24
N ALA A 8 -8.00 1.66 -8.64
CA ALA A 8 -7.79 1.72 -7.20
C ALA A 8 -9.04 1.11 -6.58
N ALA A 9 -8.92 -0.10 -6.04
CA ALA A 9 -10.05 -0.73 -5.37
C ALA A 9 -10.57 0.30 -4.35
N PRO A 10 -11.90 0.52 -4.27
CA PRO A 10 -12.45 1.51 -3.36
C PRO A 10 -11.81 1.29 -2.00
N ILE A 11 -11.17 2.34 -1.46
CA ILE A 11 -10.40 2.25 -0.24
C ILE A 11 -11.38 1.85 0.85
N SER A 12 -11.33 0.58 1.18
CA SER A 12 -12.27 -0.01 2.09
C SER A 12 -11.85 0.33 3.52
N PRO A 13 -12.82 0.55 4.43
CA PRO A 13 -12.49 0.79 5.83
C PRO A 13 -11.63 -0.33 6.43
N TRP A 14 -11.86 -1.57 5.98
CA TRP A 14 -11.07 -2.73 6.39
C TRP A 14 -9.62 -2.67 5.87
N ALA A 15 -9.34 -2.14 4.67
CA ALA A 15 -7.97 -2.02 4.16
C ALA A 15 -7.19 -0.98 4.95
N LEU A 16 -7.86 0.09 5.36
CA LEU A 16 -7.26 1.14 6.17
C LEU A 16 -6.89 0.63 7.56
N VAL A 17 -7.80 -0.11 8.21
CA VAL A 17 -7.53 -0.77 9.49
C VAL A 17 -6.39 -1.79 9.36
N ALA A 18 -6.38 -2.59 8.29
CA ALA A 18 -5.31 -3.53 8.00
C ALA A 18 -3.96 -2.82 7.76
N ALA A 19 -3.92 -1.68 7.07
CA ALA A 19 -2.71 -0.90 6.82
C ALA A 19 -2.09 -0.28 8.08
N ILE A 20 -2.91 -0.06 9.12
CA ILE A 20 -2.42 0.45 10.41
C ILE A 20 -1.91 -0.71 11.28
N LEU A 21 -2.70 -1.77 11.45
CA LEU A 21 -2.32 -2.94 12.27
C LEU A 21 -1.14 -3.70 11.67
N LEU A 22 -1.21 -3.98 10.37
CA LEU A 22 -0.21 -4.73 9.63
C LEU A 22 0.00 -4.06 8.26
N PRO A 23 0.87 -3.04 8.18
CA PRO A 23 1.12 -2.26 6.97
C PRO A 23 1.23 -3.07 5.66
N PRO A 24 1.99 -4.19 5.63
CA PRO A 24 2.09 -4.99 4.41
C PRO A 24 0.76 -5.64 3.98
N LEU A 25 -0.14 -5.95 4.91
CA LEU A 25 -1.45 -6.52 4.59
C LEU A 25 -2.36 -5.49 3.90
N GLY A 26 -2.38 -4.25 4.39
CA GLY A 26 -3.14 -3.17 3.75
C GLY A 26 -2.65 -2.86 2.34
N VAL A 27 -1.34 -2.86 2.12
CA VAL A 27 -0.75 -2.66 0.78
C VAL A 27 -1.03 -3.85 -0.14
N PHE A 28 -0.93 -5.08 0.37
CA PHE A 28 -1.27 -6.28 -0.40
C PHE A 28 -2.73 -6.29 -0.84
N LEU A 29 -3.67 -5.89 0.02
CA LEU A 29 -5.09 -5.84 -0.35
C LEU A 29 -5.40 -4.74 -1.37
N ALA A 30 -4.67 -3.63 -1.34
CA ALA A 30 -4.87 -2.51 -2.25
C ALA A 30 -4.13 -2.65 -3.60
N ARG A 31 -2.98 -3.33 -3.62
CA ARG A 31 -2.05 -3.37 -4.78
C ARG A 31 -1.52 -4.75 -5.15
N GLY A 32 -1.75 -5.77 -4.34
CA GLY A 32 -1.13 -7.09 -4.49
C GLY A 32 0.36 -7.10 -4.13
N ILE A 33 1.07 -8.15 -4.58
CA ILE A 33 2.51 -8.31 -4.35
C ILE A 33 3.26 -7.43 -5.34
N THR A 34 3.72 -6.29 -4.85
CA THR A 34 4.52 -5.30 -5.60
C THR A 34 5.80 -4.96 -4.83
N PRO A 35 6.79 -4.30 -5.44
CA PRO A 35 7.96 -3.84 -4.69
C PRO A 35 7.59 -2.92 -3.51
N ALA A 36 6.47 -2.20 -3.60
CA ALA A 36 5.91 -1.42 -2.50
C ALA A 36 5.51 -2.28 -1.28
N PHE A 37 4.97 -3.50 -1.50
CA PHE A 37 4.68 -4.45 -0.43
C PHE A 37 5.97 -4.83 0.32
N TRP A 38 7.01 -5.23 -0.42
CA TRP A 38 8.30 -5.59 0.18
C TRP A 38 8.94 -4.43 0.92
N LEU A 39 8.82 -3.21 0.39
CA LEU A 39 9.29 -2.01 1.06
C LEU A 39 8.55 -1.79 2.38
N THR A 40 7.22 -1.95 2.41
CA THR A 40 6.46 -1.88 3.67
C THR A 40 6.83 -3.00 4.64
N VAL A 41 7.16 -4.21 4.19
CA VAL A 41 7.62 -5.30 5.06
C VAL A 41 8.95 -4.92 5.74
N VAL A 42 9.94 -4.50 4.96
CA VAL A 42 11.26 -4.09 5.49
C VAL A 42 11.13 -2.92 6.45
N LEU A 43 10.35 -1.89 6.09
CA LEU A 43 10.11 -0.76 6.99
C LEU A 43 9.44 -1.21 8.28
N THR A 44 8.40 -2.06 8.21
CA THR A 44 7.69 -2.53 9.41
C THR A 44 8.60 -3.32 10.36
N VAL A 45 9.56 -4.08 9.83
CA VAL A 45 10.55 -4.83 10.63
C VAL A 45 11.57 -3.90 11.31
N ILE A 46 11.98 -2.81 10.65
CA ILE A 46 12.95 -1.83 11.19
C ILE A 46 12.25 -0.79 12.09
N GLY A 47 10.95 -0.56 11.87
CA GLY A 47 10.11 0.32 12.65
C GLY A 47 8.67 0.35 12.13
N TRP A 48 7.70 0.05 12.99
CA TRP A 48 6.29 0.02 12.60
C TRP A 48 5.78 1.37 12.06
N LEU A 49 6.16 2.48 12.70
CA LEU A 49 5.73 3.84 12.32
C LEU A 49 6.03 4.22 10.85
N PRO A 50 7.29 4.12 10.35
CA PRO A 50 7.59 4.44 8.95
C PRO A 50 6.87 3.50 7.97
N GLY A 51 6.64 2.24 8.36
CA GLY A 51 5.85 1.28 7.56
C GLY A 51 4.39 1.72 7.38
N VAL A 52 3.74 2.20 8.46
CA VAL A 52 2.36 2.72 8.43
C VAL A 52 2.27 3.96 7.54
N VAL A 53 3.18 4.92 7.69
CA VAL A 53 3.18 6.15 6.87
C VAL A 53 3.31 5.81 5.39
N LEU A 54 4.25 4.92 5.04
CA LEU A 54 4.43 4.50 3.65
C LEU A 54 3.18 3.77 3.12
N ALA A 55 2.57 2.88 3.91
CA ALA A 55 1.34 2.19 3.53
C ALA A 55 0.16 3.15 3.31
N LEU A 56 0.02 4.19 4.14
CA LEU A 56 -1.02 5.21 3.99
C LEU A 56 -0.75 6.12 2.77
N VAL A 57 0.48 6.56 2.55
CA VAL A 57 0.85 7.33 1.34
C VAL A 57 0.55 6.52 0.09
N LEU A 58 0.88 5.23 0.11
CA LEU A 58 0.48 4.30 -0.93
C LEU A 58 -1.05 4.28 -1.06
N LEU A 59 -1.81 3.98 -0.02
CA LEU A 59 -3.27 3.86 -0.11
C LEU A 59 -4.00 5.15 -0.55
N LEU A 60 -3.58 6.32 -0.05
CA LEU A 60 -4.23 7.60 -0.32
C LEU A 60 -3.75 8.26 -1.62
N ILE A 61 -2.52 7.96 -2.08
CA ILE A 61 -1.90 8.63 -3.22
C ILE A 61 -1.42 7.60 -4.27
N PRO A 62 -2.35 7.00 -5.05
CA PRO A 62 -2.01 5.95 -6.00
C PRO A 62 -1.27 6.41 -7.25
N GLU A 63 -1.45 7.66 -7.68
CA GLU A 63 -0.97 8.18 -8.97
C GLU A 63 0.53 8.56 -8.98
N ARG A 64 1.22 8.54 -7.83
CA ARG A 64 2.58 9.10 -7.70
C ARG A 64 3.71 8.09 -7.93
N ILE A 65 3.39 6.83 -8.23
CA ILE A 65 4.37 5.75 -8.11
C ILE A 65 4.53 5.02 -9.45
N PRO A 66 5.51 5.45 -10.28
CA PRO A 66 5.95 4.69 -11.43
C PRO A 66 6.89 3.56 -10.98
N ILE A 67 6.32 2.51 -10.36
CA ILE A 67 7.05 1.24 -10.14
C ILE A 67 6.34 0.20 -11.00
N ARG A 68 6.65 0.24 -12.31
CA ARG A 68 6.35 -0.87 -13.23
C ARG A 68 7.47 -1.90 -13.14
#